data_AF-H9C4Q9-F1
#
_entry.id   AF-H9C4Q9-F1
#
_cell.length_a   1.000
_cell.length_b   1.000
_cell.length_c   1.000
_cell.angle_alpha   90.00
_cell.angle_beta   90.00
_cell.angle_gamma   90.00
#
_symmetry.space_group_name_H-M   'P 1'
#
loop_
_entity.id
_entity.type
_entity.pdbx_description
1 polymer ?
#
loop_
_entity_poly.entity_id
_entity_poly.type
_entity_poly.pdbx_seq_one_letter_code
_entity_poly.pdbx_strand_id
1 'polypeptide(L)'
;MDKIIGVVSGIPLAKGRFDDDFADRLSYRYTVSMLIIFAIIVSTKQYVGDPIQCWVPAHFTPNHEEYTNDFCWIRNTYYLPYDEYVPKEHEGRQIIPYYQWIPLILLVQALCFYLPILQWRTFSGRSGIDVNHIVEAGRMFTYAEHAEKRVDTLNHMALILNRYLSSQKAIKTGCTLSLKHVFSRTCCLFVGRRYGNFLVTLYLFIKFIMLTNVLAQLFLLDSFMGIDSHAYGFHVLASVLQGDDWTTSPRFPRITMCDLKVRRLGNVQRYTVQCVLPINLFNEKIYLFIWFWMIFVVIATAASLLTWILRIIFRVDRYRYVKKHLKLADKIQKDWDRKYVVKFVDDYLRQDGVLIIRLIGHNTNALTVTEFVCSLWELYKAKCLALEKTIEKKDPEAL
;
A
#
# COMPACT_ATOMS: atom_id res chain seq x y z
N MET A 1 28.78 -6.57 3.50
CA MET A 1 27.34 -6.79 3.20
C MET A 1 26.48 -6.78 4.46
N ASP A 2 26.95 -7.33 5.59
CA ASP A 2 26.16 -7.41 6.83
C ASP A 2 25.78 -6.07 7.46
N LYS A 3 26.59 -5.03 7.28
CA LYS A 3 26.23 -3.66 7.73
C LYS A 3 25.09 -3.05 6.92
N ILE A 4 25.00 -3.35 5.63
CA ILE A 4 23.89 -2.89 4.76
C ILE A 4 22.63 -3.67 5.09
N ILE A 5 22.76 -4.99 5.31
CA ILE A 5 21.65 -5.84 5.76
C ILE A 5 21.15 -5.41 7.15
N GLY A 6 22.04 -4.98 8.05
CA GLY A 6 21.71 -4.41 9.36
C GLY A 6 20.97 -3.06 9.29
N VAL A 7 21.33 -2.20 8.33
CA VAL A 7 20.60 -0.94 8.07
C VAL A 7 19.24 -1.22 7.44
N VAL A 8 19.15 -2.19 6.52
CA VAL A 8 17.90 -2.64 5.89
C VAL A 8 16.98 -3.36 6.88
N SER A 9 17.53 -4.13 7.82
CA SER A 9 16.78 -4.81 8.89
C SER A 9 16.32 -3.87 10.00
N GLY A 10 16.98 -2.72 10.16
CA GLY A 10 16.56 -1.60 11.02
C GLY A 10 15.46 -0.72 10.41
N ILE A 11 15.16 -0.85 9.11
CA ILE A 11 14.03 -0.16 8.48
C ILE A 11 12.74 -0.78 9.04
N PRO A 12 11.74 0.00 9.48
CA PRO A 12 10.42 -0.52 9.91
C PRO A 12 9.62 -1.27 8.81
N LEU A 13 10.22 -1.49 7.64
CA LEU A 13 9.78 -2.44 6.61
C LEU A 13 10.18 -3.89 6.90
N ALA A 14 11.29 -4.15 7.61
CA ALA A 14 11.85 -5.49 7.81
C ALA A 14 11.20 -6.29 8.94
N LYS A 15 10.67 -5.61 9.99
CA LYS A 15 9.86 -6.29 11.00
C LYS A 15 8.48 -6.57 10.41
N GLY A 16 8.27 -7.82 9.97
CA GLY A 16 6.99 -8.26 9.42
C GLY A 16 5.86 -7.99 10.41
N ARG A 17 5.00 -7.02 10.10
CA ARG A 17 3.69 -6.89 10.72
C ARG A 17 2.66 -7.65 9.88
N PHE A 18 1.67 -8.23 10.54
CA PHE A 18 0.65 -9.09 9.93
C PHE A 18 -0.77 -8.59 10.22
N ASP A 19 -0.94 -7.29 10.43
CA ASP A 19 -2.21 -6.63 10.71
C ASP A 19 -3.00 -6.22 9.44
N ASP A 20 -2.63 -6.80 8.30
CA ASP A 20 -3.02 -6.37 6.95
C ASP A 20 -3.36 -7.56 6.03
N ASP A 21 -3.93 -7.26 4.85
CA ASP A 21 -4.20 -8.26 3.82
C ASP A 21 -3.13 -8.29 2.71
N PHE A 22 -3.25 -9.22 1.78
CA PHE A 22 -2.28 -9.38 0.70
C PHE A 22 -2.19 -8.15 -0.22
N ALA A 23 -3.32 -7.51 -0.54
CA ALA A 23 -3.35 -6.33 -1.42
C ALA A 23 -2.70 -5.11 -0.75
N ASP A 24 -2.86 -4.97 0.58
CA ASP A 24 -2.17 -3.96 1.36
C ASP A 24 -0.65 -4.16 1.26
N ARG A 25 -0.16 -5.40 1.43
CA ARG A 25 1.27 -5.76 1.29
C ARG A 25 1.80 -5.50 -0.12
N LEU A 26 0.99 -5.77 -1.13
CA LEU A 26 1.33 -5.47 -2.53
C LEU A 26 1.66 -3.98 -2.70
N SER A 27 0.88 -3.11 -2.08
CA SER A 27 1.09 -1.66 -2.13
C SER A 27 2.30 -1.20 -1.31
N TYR A 28 2.28 -1.34 0.02
CA TYR A 28 3.31 -0.68 0.84
C TYR A 28 4.62 -1.46 0.98
N ARG A 29 4.65 -2.77 0.68
CA ARG A 29 5.83 -3.62 0.87
C ARG A 29 6.48 -3.97 -0.47
N TYR A 30 5.74 -4.58 -1.37
CA TYR A 30 6.28 -5.05 -2.65
C TYR A 30 6.54 -3.88 -3.60
N THR A 31 5.58 -2.97 -3.78
CA THR A 31 5.77 -1.79 -4.65
C THR A 31 6.85 -0.86 -4.11
N VAL A 32 6.89 -0.61 -2.80
CA VAL A 32 7.96 0.20 -2.17
C VAL A 32 9.34 -0.42 -2.35
N SER A 33 9.49 -1.72 -2.08
CA SER A 33 10.77 -2.43 -2.29
C SER A 33 11.21 -2.36 -3.75
N MET A 34 10.29 -2.59 -4.68
CA MET A 34 10.54 -2.51 -6.12
C MET A 34 11.01 -1.11 -6.55
N LEU A 35 10.33 -0.05 -6.11
CA LEU A 35 10.69 1.34 -6.43
C LEU A 35 12.06 1.72 -5.84
N ILE A 36 12.38 1.28 -4.62
CA ILE A 36 13.70 1.49 -4.01
C ILE A 36 14.80 0.77 -4.80
N ILE A 37 14.55 -0.48 -5.23
CA ILE A 37 15.50 -1.23 -6.06
C ILE A 37 15.76 -0.50 -7.37
N PHE A 38 14.72 -0.03 -8.06
CA PHE A 38 14.89 0.76 -9.28
C PHE A 38 15.61 2.09 -9.03
N ALA A 39 15.32 2.78 -7.94
CA ALA A 39 16.03 4.00 -7.57
C ALA A 39 17.53 3.75 -7.38
N ILE A 40 17.92 2.63 -6.75
CA ILE A 40 19.32 2.24 -6.58
C ILE A 40 19.97 1.91 -7.94
N ILE A 41 19.29 1.16 -8.80
CA ILE A 41 19.80 0.79 -10.13
C ILE A 41 20.06 2.04 -10.97
N VAL A 42 19.08 2.95 -11.05
CA VAL A 42 19.23 4.20 -11.82
C VAL A 42 20.31 5.09 -11.21
N SER A 43 20.36 5.23 -9.89
CA SER A 43 21.42 6.01 -9.21
C SER A 43 22.82 5.47 -9.50
N THR A 44 22.97 4.14 -9.53
CA THR A 44 24.27 3.51 -9.84
C THR A 44 24.72 3.89 -11.26
N LYS A 45 23.80 3.89 -12.23
CA LYS A 45 24.14 4.32 -13.60
C LYS A 45 24.37 5.82 -13.72
N GLN A 46 23.74 6.63 -12.88
CA GLN A 46 23.83 8.08 -12.92
C GLN A 46 25.09 8.65 -12.27
N TYR A 47 25.56 8.05 -11.17
CA TYR A 47 26.66 8.59 -10.36
C TYR A 47 27.96 7.78 -10.43
N VAL A 48 27.88 6.49 -10.79
CA VAL A 48 29.05 5.59 -10.84
C VAL A 48 29.45 5.23 -12.27
N GLY A 49 28.47 5.17 -13.19
CA GLY A 49 28.73 4.98 -14.61
C GLY A 49 28.76 6.29 -15.39
N ASP A 50 28.93 6.19 -16.70
CA ASP A 50 28.87 7.34 -17.62
C ASP A 50 27.41 7.62 -18.03
N PRO A 51 26.77 8.67 -17.53
CA PRO A 51 25.36 8.94 -17.81
C PRO A 51 25.12 9.49 -19.22
N ILE A 52 26.16 10.10 -19.80
CA ILE A 52 26.16 10.75 -21.11
C ILE A 52 27.53 10.60 -21.78
N GLN A 53 27.54 10.42 -23.10
CA GLN A 53 28.76 10.41 -23.91
C GLN A 53 28.56 11.31 -25.13
N CYS A 54 29.40 12.32 -25.28
CA CYS A 54 29.28 13.33 -26.34
C CYS A 54 30.33 13.16 -27.45
N TRP A 55 29.89 13.32 -28.68
CA TRP A 55 30.73 13.36 -29.87
C TRP A 55 31.43 14.72 -29.98
N VAL A 56 32.65 14.80 -29.44
CA VAL A 56 33.46 16.03 -29.43
C VAL A 56 34.40 16.13 -30.64
N PRO A 57 34.83 17.35 -31.03
CA PRO A 57 35.80 17.53 -32.12
C PRO A 57 37.15 16.85 -31.85
N ALA A 58 37.81 16.34 -32.89
CA ALA A 58 39.07 15.58 -32.77
C ALA A 58 40.26 16.33 -32.12
N HIS A 59 40.20 17.66 -32.01
CA HIS A 59 41.25 18.46 -31.36
C HIS A 59 41.04 18.60 -29.84
N PHE A 60 39.94 18.08 -29.30
CA PHE A 60 39.71 18.06 -27.85
C PHE A 60 40.64 17.02 -27.22
N THR A 61 41.23 17.37 -26.08
CA THR A 61 42.01 16.42 -25.27
C THR A 61 41.04 15.56 -24.45
N PRO A 62 41.48 14.41 -23.88
CA PRO A 62 40.62 13.60 -23.01
C PRO A 62 39.97 14.41 -21.87
N ASN A 63 40.70 15.36 -21.28
CA ASN A 63 40.17 16.23 -20.22
C ASN A 63 39.09 17.20 -20.75
N HIS A 64 39.18 17.62 -22.01
CA HIS A 64 38.15 18.45 -22.64
C HIS A 64 36.88 17.64 -22.95
N GLU A 65 37.03 16.36 -23.30
CA GLU A 65 35.91 15.44 -23.49
C GLU A 65 35.16 15.22 -22.16
N GLU A 66 35.88 14.90 -21.09
CA GLU A 66 35.32 14.72 -19.74
C GLU A 66 34.57 15.99 -19.29
N TYR A 67 35.20 17.17 -19.40
CA TYR A 67 34.54 18.44 -19.11
C TYR A 67 33.29 18.66 -19.96
N THR A 68 33.31 18.27 -21.23
CA THR A 68 32.15 18.42 -22.13
C THR A 68 31.01 17.50 -21.72
N ASN A 69 31.31 16.24 -21.38
CA ASN A 69 30.32 15.28 -20.88
C ASN A 69 29.66 15.80 -19.60
N ASP A 70 30.44 16.24 -18.60
CA ASP A 70 29.92 16.78 -17.35
C ASP A 70 29.10 18.05 -17.55
N PHE A 71 29.60 18.96 -18.39
CA PHE A 71 28.92 20.20 -18.71
C PHE A 71 27.55 19.94 -19.35
N CYS A 72 27.51 19.04 -20.33
CA CYS A 72 26.28 18.66 -21.02
C CYS A 72 25.32 17.89 -20.13
N TRP A 73 25.84 17.08 -19.19
CA TRP A 73 25.02 16.44 -18.19
C TRP A 73 24.32 17.45 -17.29
N ILE A 74 25.04 18.46 -16.79
CA ILE A 74 24.53 19.46 -15.84
C ILE A 74 23.61 20.49 -16.50
N ARG A 75 23.95 20.98 -17.70
CA ARG A 75 23.26 22.09 -18.36
C ARG A 75 21.97 21.70 -19.11
N ASN A 76 21.59 20.43 -19.02
CA ASN A 76 20.51 19.77 -19.77
C ASN A 76 20.76 19.74 -21.28
N THR A 77 20.19 18.74 -21.94
CA THR A 77 20.23 18.58 -23.39
C THR A 77 18.84 18.80 -24.00
N TYR A 78 18.77 18.90 -25.33
CA TYR A 78 17.50 19.02 -26.04
C TYR A 78 17.37 17.92 -27.11
N TYR A 79 16.12 17.49 -27.36
CA TYR A 79 15.81 16.59 -28.46
C TYR A 79 15.73 17.37 -29.77
N LEU A 80 16.32 16.80 -30.82
CA LEU A 80 16.20 17.30 -32.20
C LEU A 80 16.08 16.07 -33.11
N PRO A 81 15.00 15.93 -33.88
CA PRO A 81 14.87 14.88 -34.88
C PRO A 81 16.02 14.95 -35.91
N TYR A 82 16.44 13.80 -36.45
CA TYR A 82 17.54 13.74 -37.41
C TYR A 82 17.29 14.52 -38.70
N ASP A 83 16.03 14.61 -39.12
CA ASP A 83 15.63 15.27 -40.37
C ASP A 83 15.53 16.81 -40.24
N GLU A 84 15.71 17.35 -39.04
CA GLU A 84 15.62 18.78 -38.76
C GLU A 84 17.00 19.44 -38.64
N TYR A 85 17.14 20.63 -39.24
CA TYR A 85 18.36 21.43 -39.09
C TYR A 85 18.47 22.03 -37.69
N VAL A 86 19.69 22.09 -37.15
CA VAL A 86 19.96 22.73 -35.86
C VAL A 86 19.55 24.22 -35.89
N PRO A 87 18.54 24.64 -35.10
CA PRO A 87 18.07 26.02 -35.13
C PRO A 87 19.14 26.99 -34.62
N LYS A 88 19.34 28.10 -35.35
CA LYS A 88 20.28 29.18 -34.97
C LYS A 88 19.83 29.93 -33.71
N GLU A 89 18.51 30.03 -33.51
CA GLU A 89 17.90 30.64 -32.33
C GLU A 89 17.67 29.60 -31.23
N HIS A 90 17.71 30.04 -29.98
CA HIS A 90 17.45 29.18 -28.82
C HIS A 90 15.95 28.97 -28.57
N GLU A 91 15.08 29.71 -29.28
CA GLU A 91 13.63 29.62 -29.13
C GLU A 91 13.09 28.33 -29.78
N GLY A 92 12.24 27.60 -29.06
CA GLY A 92 11.59 26.36 -29.54
C GLY A 92 12.28 25.04 -29.21
N ARG A 93 13.42 25.03 -28.50
CA ARG A 93 14.12 23.78 -28.15
C ARG A 93 13.44 23.04 -27.00
N GLN A 94 13.12 21.77 -27.22
CA GLN A 94 12.56 20.88 -26.19
C GLN A 94 13.67 20.38 -25.25
N ILE A 95 13.92 21.14 -24.18
CA ILE A 95 14.91 20.79 -23.15
C ILE A 95 14.39 19.63 -22.31
N ILE A 96 15.28 18.71 -21.97
CA ILE A 96 14.97 17.51 -21.20
C ILE A 96 15.70 17.57 -19.84
N PRO A 97 15.07 18.10 -18.77
CA PRO A 97 15.72 18.19 -17.47
C PRO A 97 15.42 16.99 -16.54
N TYR A 98 14.48 16.11 -16.91
CA TYR A 98 13.87 15.20 -15.95
C TYR A 98 14.80 14.06 -15.50
N TYR A 99 15.74 13.62 -16.33
CA TYR A 99 16.51 12.39 -16.08
C TYR A 99 17.39 12.49 -14.83
N GLN A 100 17.83 13.69 -14.48
CA GLN A 100 18.63 13.93 -13.28
C GLN A 100 17.83 13.66 -11.99
N TRP A 101 16.50 13.83 -12.04
CA TRP A 101 15.59 13.76 -10.90
C TRP A 101 14.92 12.40 -10.73
N ILE A 102 15.07 11.48 -11.68
CA ILE A 102 14.39 10.18 -11.69
C ILE A 102 14.59 9.40 -10.39
N PRO A 103 15.82 9.24 -9.84
CA PRO A 103 16.00 8.50 -8.60
C PRO A 103 15.24 9.12 -7.43
N LEU A 104 15.23 10.46 -7.34
CA LEU A 104 14.50 11.18 -6.29
C LEU A 104 12.98 10.99 -6.46
N ILE A 105 12.49 11.07 -7.70
CA ILE A 105 11.07 10.84 -8.00
C ILE A 105 10.68 9.43 -7.54
N LEU A 106 11.43 8.39 -7.91
CA LEU A 106 11.16 7.00 -7.50
C LEU A 106 11.13 6.84 -5.96
N LEU A 107 12.03 7.53 -5.24
CA LEU A 107 12.04 7.52 -3.77
C LEU A 107 10.82 8.24 -3.17
N VAL A 108 10.41 9.38 -3.74
CA VAL A 108 9.18 10.09 -3.33
C VAL A 108 7.95 9.23 -3.60
N GLN A 109 7.89 8.55 -4.75
CA GLN A 109 6.82 7.59 -5.04
C GLN A 109 6.78 6.46 -4.01
N ALA A 110 7.94 5.88 -3.69
CA ALA A 110 8.07 4.84 -2.66
C ALA A 110 7.58 5.33 -1.29
N LEU A 111 7.92 6.56 -0.91
CA LEU A 111 7.42 7.19 0.32
C LEU A 111 5.90 7.32 0.29
N CYS A 112 5.32 7.82 -0.80
CA CYS A 112 3.87 7.95 -0.93
C CYS A 112 3.12 6.61 -0.80
N PHE A 113 3.68 5.51 -1.32
CA PHE A 113 3.13 4.16 -1.09
C PHE A 113 3.26 3.66 0.35
N TYR A 114 4.23 4.17 1.12
CA TYR A 114 4.43 3.83 2.53
C TYR A 114 3.55 4.65 3.49
N LEU A 115 3.16 5.87 3.13
CA LEU A 115 2.37 6.75 4.01
C LEU A 115 1.04 6.14 4.50
N PRO A 116 0.22 5.47 3.68
CA PRO A 116 -1.07 4.93 4.14
C PRO A 116 -0.91 3.87 5.25
N ILE A 117 0.11 3.00 5.16
CA ILE A 117 0.35 2.01 6.22
C ILE A 117 0.89 2.65 7.49
N LEU A 118 1.69 3.72 7.37
CA LEU A 118 2.14 4.49 8.53
C LEU A 118 0.96 5.13 9.27
N GLN A 119 -0.02 5.65 8.52
CA GLN A 119 -1.26 6.17 9.08
C GLN A 119 -2.05 5.06 9.80
N TRP A 120 -2.25 3.90 9.17
CA TRP A 120 -2.90 2.74 9.81
C TRP A 120 -2.25 2.41 11.16
N ARG A 121 -0.93 2.24 11.18
CA ARG A 121 -0.18 1.85 12.40
C ARG A 121 -0.27 2.88 13.51
N THR A 122 -0.30 4.17 13.15
CA THR A 122 -0.38 5.26 14.13
C THR A 122 -1.79 5.38 14.72
N PHE A 123 -2.82 5.26 13.89
CA PHE A 123 -4.21 5.41 14.32
C PHE A 123 -4.79 4.13 14.94
N SER A 124 -4.37 2.94 14.49
CA SER A 124 -4.81 1.67 15.07
C SER A 124 -4.36 1.53 16.52
N GLY A 125 -3.15 1.98 16.86
CA GLY A 125 -2.67 2.02 18.26
C GLY A 125 -3.55 2.88 19.17
N ARG A 126 -4.20 3.93 18.64
CA ARG A 126 -5.14 4.77 19.41
C ARG A 126 -6.46 4.07 19.74
N SER A 127 -6.78 2.94 19.10
CA SER A 127 -8.00 2.16 19.39
C SER A 127 -7.98 1.53 20.79
N GLY A 128 -6.79 1.35 21.38
CA GLY A 128 -6.60 0.64 22.65
C GLY A 128 -6.43 -0.88 22.49
N ILE A 129 -6.31 -1.37 21.26
CA ILE A 129 -5.93 -2.74 20.94
C ILE A 129 -4.81 -2.74 19.91
N ASP A 130 -3.74 -3.51 20.18
CA ASP A 130 -2.70 -3.75 19.19
C ASP A 130 -3.11 -4.97 18.34
N VAL A 131 -3.65 -4.67 17.15
CA VAL A 131 -4.09 -5.70 16.19
C VAL A 131 -2.93 -6.61 15.79
N ASN A 132 -1.75 -6.03 15.59
CA ASN A 132 -0.57 -6.80 15.18
C ASN A 132 -0.17 -7.80 16.27
N HIS A 133 -0.21 -7.40 17.54
CA HIS A 133 0.08 -8.30 18.66
C HIS A 133 -0.87 -9.50 18.70
N ILE A 134 -2.16 -9.29 18.46
CA ILE A 134 -3.16 -10.37 18.47
C ILE A 134 -2.97 -11.31 17.27
N VAL A 135 -2.71 -10.77 16.08
CA VAL A 135 -2.48 -11.60 14.89
C VAL A 135 -1.17 -12.40 15.04
N GLU A 136 -0.13 -11.78 15.59
CA GLU A 136 1.13 -12.46 15.90
C GLU A 136 0.92 -13.59 16.92
N ALA A 137 0.15 -13.34 17.99
CA ALA A 137 -0.24 -14.39 18.93
C ALA A 137 -1.00 -15.53 18.24
N GLY A 138 -1.86 -15.21 17.26
CA GLY A 138 -2.56 -16.21 16.45
C GLY A 138 -1.60 -17.07 15.61
N ARG A 139 -0.55 -16.48 15.05
CA ARG A 139 0.50 -17.24 14.34
C ARG A 139 1.30 -18.10 15.29
N MET A 140 1.71 -17.56 16.44
CA MET A 140 2.43 -18.32 17.47
C MET A 140 1.60 -19.52 17.95
N PHE A 141 0.29 -19.34 18.08
CA PHE A 141 -0.65 -20.44 18.36
C PHE A 141 -0.64 -21.50 17.24
N THR A 142 -0.64 -21.09 15.96
CA THR A 142 -0.62 -22.02 14.82
C THR A 142 0.66 -22.87 14.80
N TYR A 143 1.81 -22.29 15.15
CA TYR A 143 3.12 -22.96 15.13
C TYR A 143 3.54 -23.54 16.50
N ALA A 144 2.69 -23.46 17.52
CA ALA A 144 3.02 -23.97 18.85
C ALA A 144 3.14 -25.51 18.84
N GLU A 145 4.33 -26.01 19.13
CA GLU A 145 4.60 -27.46 19.25
C GLU A 145 4.03 -28.07 20.55
N HIS A 146 4.04 -27.30 21.64
CA HIS A 146 3.56 -27.77 22.95
C HIS A 146 2.09 -27.42 23.19
N ALA A 147 1.31 -28.42 23.62
CA ALA A 147 -0.12 -28.27 23.89
C ALA A 147 -0.43 -27.24 24.99
N GLU A 148 0.38 -27.18 26.05
CA GLU A 148 0.18 -26.23 27.17
C GLU A 148 0.32 -24.78 26.69
N LYS A 149 1.41 -24.45 25.99
CA LYS A 149 1.65 -23.12 25.41
C LYS A 149 0.55 -22.72 24.41
N ARG A 150 -0.02 -23.69 23.68
CA ARG A 150 -1.14 -23.45 22.75
C ARG A 150 -2.40 -23.02 23.50
N VAL A 151 -2.74 -23.66 24.61
CA VAL A 151 -3.91 -23.29 25.42
C VAL A 151 -3.71 -21.91 26.06
N ASP A 152 -2.53 -21.63 26.59
CA ASP A 152 -2.22 -20.34 27.22
C ASP A 152 -2.26 -19.19 26.21
N THR A 153 -1.69 -19.36 25.02
CA THR A 153 -1.74 -18.35 23.95
C THR A 153 -3.16 -18.09 23.48
N LEU A 154 -3.97 -19.14 23.30
CA LEU A 154 -5.39 -19.02 22.96
C LEU A 154 -6.17 -18.24 24.03
N ASN A 155 -5.97 -18.57 25.30
CA ASN A 155 -6.61 -17.90 26.43
C ASN A 155 -6.18 -16.43 26.50
N HIS A 156 -4.88 -16.16 26.32
CA HIS A 156 -4.34 -14.80 26.29
C HIS A 156 -4.97 -13.96 25.19
N MET A 157 -5.04 -14.49 23.96
CA MET A 157 -5.69 -13.83 22.83
C MET A 157 -7.17 -13.55 23.12
N ALA A 158 -7.91 -14.56 23.60
CA ALA A 158 -9.34 -14.45 23.85
C ALA A 158 -9.64 -13.43 24.95
N LEU A 159 -8.82 -13.41 25.99
CA LEU A 159 -8.92 -12.46 27.10
C LEU A 159 -8.62 -11.03 26.67
N ILE A 160 -7.60 -10.79 25.84
CA ILE A 160 -7.30 -9.46 25.30
C ILE A 160 -8.49 -8.94 24.50
N LEU A 161 -9.01 -9.75 23.56
CA LEU A 161 -10.13 -9.33 22.73
C LEU A 161 -11.41 -9.15 23.56
N ASN A 162 -11.69 -10.04 24.52
CA ASN A 162 -12.83 -9.91 25.42
C ASN A 162 -12.76 -8.62 26.26
N ARG A 163 -11.57 -8.27 26.79
CA ARG A 163 -11.36 -7.00 27.52
C ARG A 163 -11.61 -5.80 26.61
N TYR A 164 -11.09 -5.83 25.39
CA TYR A 164 -11.35 -4.79 24.38
C TYR A 164 -12.85 -4.65 24.09
N LEU A 165 -13.53 -5.74 23.75
CA LEU A 165 -14.97 -5.74 23.42
C LEU A 165 -15.83 -5.30 24.62
N SER A 166 -15.50 -5.75 25.83
CA SER A 166 -16.22 -5.39 27.06
C SER A 166 -16.02 -3.93 27.46
N SER A 167 -14.90 -3.30 27.07
CA SER A 167 -14.67 -1.87 27.30
C SER A 167 -15.55 -0.96 26.42
N GLN A 168 -16.17 -1.52 25.38
CA GLN A 168 -17.08 -0.79 24.50
C GLN A 168 -18.46 -0.63 25.17
N LYS A 169 -19.02 0.59 25.20
CA LYS A 169 -20.31 0.82 25.86
C LYS A 169 -21.44 0.08 25.13
N ALA A 170 -22.30 -0.61 25.88
CA ALA A 170 -23.56 -1.15 25.39
C ALA A 170 -24.52 0.00 25.06
N ILE A 171 -25.13 -0.04 23.88
CA ILE A 171 -26.19 0.90 23.51
C ILE A 171 -27.45 0.45 24.27
N LYS A 172 -27.99 1.30 25.16
CA LYS A 172 -29.40 1.18 25.56
C LYS A 172 -30.24 1.70 24.40
N THR A 173 -31.00 0.84 23.76
CA THR A 173 -31.91 1.19 22.65
C THR A 173 -33.06 2.04 23.19
N GLY A 174 -32.97 3.36 23.05
CA GLY A 174 -34.09 4.29 23.23
C GLY A 174 -34.93 4.40 21.95
N CYS A 175 -36.23 4.66 22.10
CA CYS A 175 -37.27 4.49 21.08
C CYS A 175 -37.27 5.52 19.92
N THR A 176 -36.34 6.46 19.85
CA THR A 176 -36.36 7.56 18.85
C THR A 176 -35.23 7.44 17.84
N LEU A 177 -35.49 6.75 16.72
CA LEU A 177 -34.64 6.77 15.52
C LEU A 177 -34.98 7.99 14.64
N SER A 178 -33.99 8.77 14.19
CA SER A 178 -34.04 9.34 12.83
C SER A 178 -32.72 10.00 12.40
N LEU A 179 -32.23 9.63 11.21
CA LEU A 179 -31.16 10.23 10.39
C LEU A 179 -29.74 10.47 10.97
N LYS A 180 -29.57 11.03 12.17
CA LYS A 180 -28.23 11.24 12.78
C LYS A 180 -27.44 9.93 12.95
N HIS A 181 -28.13 8.81 13.16
CA HIS A 181 -27.54 7.49 13.35
C HIS A 181 -26.99 6.84 12.06
N VAL A 182 -27.54 7.21 10.90
CA VAL A 182 -27.03 6.75 9.59
C VAL A 182 -25.81 7.58 9.21
N PHE A 183 -25.87 8.89 9.41
CA PHE A 183 -24.76 9.81 9.14
C PHE A 183 -23.56 9.56 10.08
N SER A 184 -23.82 9.25 11.36
CA SER A 184 -22.82 8.82 12.33
C SER A 184 -22.19 7.45 12.00
N ARG A 185 -22.88 6.57 11.27
CA ARG A 185 -22.34 5.27 10.81
C ARG A 185 -21.44 5.39 9.58
N THR A 186 -21.65 6.40 8.75
CA THR A 186 -20.97 6.55 7.45
C THR A 186 -19.84 7.58 7.48
N CYS A 187 -19.92 8.62 8.32
CA CYS A 187 -19.00 9.76 8.26
C CYS A 187 -18.40 10.14 9.63
N CYS A 188 -17.69 9.23 10.30
CA CYS A 188 -17.08 9.51 11.62
C CYS A 188 -15.70 8.87 11.78
N LEU A 189 -14.72 9.33 11.00
CA LEU A 189 -13.30 8.98 11.16
C LEU A 189 -12.75 9.27 12.58
N PHE A 190 -13.45 10.08 13.39
CA PHE A 190 -12.95 10.56 14.68
C PHE A 190 -13.85 10.30 15.91
N VAL A 191 -15.08 9.77 15.77
CA VAL A 191 -16.06 9.68 16.90
C VAL A 191 -16.44 8.23 17.27
N GLY A 192 -15.91 7.22 16.57
CA GLY A 192 -16.38 5.83 16.63
C GLY A 192 -15.95 4.96 17.83
N ARG A 193 -15.02 5.39 18.70
CA ARG A 193 -14.38 4.51 19.71
C ARG A 193 -15.38 3.80 20.64
N ARG A 194 -16.51 4.45 20.95
CA ARG A 194 -17.54 3.91 21.86
C ARG A 194 -18.58 3.01 21.18
N TYR A 195 -18.61 2.96 19.85
CA TYR A 195 -19.62 2.26 19.07
C TYR A 195 -19.17 0.88 18.55
N GLY A 196 -17.87 0.54 18.65
CA GLY A 196 -17.34 -0.77 18.23
C GLY A 196 -17.20 -0.95 16.72
N ASN A 197 -17.08 0.16 16.00
CA ASN A 197 -16.87 0.22 14.54
C ASN A 197 -15.64 1.07 14.17
N PHE A 198 -14.86 1.52 15.16
CA PHE A 198 -13.76 2.47 14.91
C PHE A 198 -12.67 1.86 14.05
N LEU A 199 -12.25 0.63 14.41
CA LEU A 199 -11.17 -0.06 13.73
C LEU A 199 -11.57 -0.40 12.28
N VAL A 200 -12.82 -0.81 12.08
CA VAL A 200 -13.38 -1.10 10.75
C VAL A 200 -13.43 0.13 9.86
N THR A 201 -13.92 1.26 10.38
CA THR A 201 -13.95 2.52 9.61
C THR A 201 -12.55 3.00 9.27
N LEU A 202 -11.62 2.93 10.23
CA LEU A 202 -10.22 3.29 9.99
C LEU A 202 -9.61 2.40 8.89
N TYR A 203 -9.85 1.09 8.95
CA TYR A 203 -9.29 0.14 7.98
C TYR A 203 -9.80 0.41 6.56
N LEU A 204 -11.11 0.66 6.40
CA LEU A 204 -11.69 1.05 5.10
C LEU A 204 -11.13 2.38 4.58
N PHE A 205 -10.93 3.35 5.47
CA PHE A 205 -10.37 4.65 5.11
C PHE A 205 -8.94 4.53 4.59
N ILE A 206 -8.11 3.73 5.26
CA ILE A 206 -6.75 3.47 4.79
C ILE A 206 -6.77 2.78 3.42
N LYS A 207 -7.65 1.80 3.21
CA LYS A 207 -7.79 1.16 1.89
C LYS A 207 -8.21 2.13 0.80
N PHE A 208 -9.11 3.06 1.12
CA PHE A 208 -9.48 4.13 0.20
C PHE A 208 -8.28 5.02 -0.13
N ILE A 209 -7.52 5.47 0.88
CA ILE A 209 -6.29 6.24 0.66
C ILE A 209 -5.28 5.46 -0.19
N MET A 210 -5.11 4.16 0.03
CA MET A 210 -4.22 3.31 -0.77
C MET A 210 -4.66 3.28 -2.24
N LEU A 211 -5.96 3.13 -2.51
CA LEU A 211 -6.50 3.17 -3.88
C LEU A 211 -6.31 4.55 -4.53
N THR A 212 -6.61 5.64 -3.80
CA THR A 212 -6.38 6.99 -4.29
C THR A 212 -4.89 7.25 -4.56
N ASN A 213 -4.00 6.75 -3.71
CA ASN A 213 -2.56 6.89 -3.92
C ASN A 213 -2.10 6.19 -5.19
N VAL A 214 -2.49 4.92 -5.43
CA VAL A 214 -2.07 4.23 -6.67
C VAL A 214 -2.66 4.89 -7.93
N LEU A 215 -3.91 5.35 -7.89
CA LEU A 215 -4.52 6.08 -9.00
C LEU A 215 -3.82 7.43 -9.27
N ALA A 216 -3.49 8.18 -8.21
CA ALA A 216 -2.75 9.43 -8.34
C ALA A 216 -1.34 9.19 -8.89
N GLN A 217 -0.65 8.14 -8.44
CA GLN A 217 0.68 7.77 -8.95
C GLN A 217 0.65 7.35 -10.41
N LEU A 218 -0.39 6.61 -10.83
CA LEU A 218 -0.60 6.26 -12.24
C LEU A 218 -0.84 7.50 -13.10
N PHE A 219 -1.71 8.42 -12.64
CA PHE A 219 -1.96 9.67 -13.34
C PHE A 219 -0.71 10.55 -13.45
N LEU A 220 0.07 10.66 -12.37
CA LEU A 220 1.35 11.37 -12.38
C LEU A 220 2.35 10.74 -13.34
N LEU A 221 2.38 9.41 -13.42
CA LEU A 221 3.23 8.68 -14.35
C LEU A 221 2.82 8.92 -15.81
N ASP A 222 1.53 8.90 -16.12
CA ASP A 222 1.02 9.21 -17.46
C ASP A 222 1.35 10.66 -17.88
N SER A 223 1.14 11.62 -16.97
CA SER A 223 1.53 13.02 -17.19
C SER A 223 3.03 13.17 -17.41
N PHE A 224 3.84 12.41 -16.66
CA PHE A 224 5.29 12.36 -16.80
C PHE A 224 5.74 11.72 -18.12
N MET A 225 4.99 10.79 -18.71
CA MET A 225 5.31 10.16 -20.00
C MET A 225 4.78 10.93 -21.23
N GLY A 226 3.84 11.87 -21.05
CA GLY A 226 3.63 12.94 -22.03
C GLY A 226 2.85 12.63 -23.26
N ILE A 227 2.13 11.53 -23.23
CA ILE A 227 1.27 11.12 -24.32
C ILE A 227 -0.14 11.52 -23.90
N ASP A 228 -0.88 12.18 -24.79
CA ASP A 228 -2.23 12.72 -24.56
C ASP A 228 -3.30 11.64 -24.31
N SER A 229 -2.90 10.37 -24.17
CA SER A 229 -3.77 9.25 -23.84
C SER A 229 -3.34 8.59 -22.52
N HIS A 230 -4.31 8.42 -21.60
CA HIS A 230 -4.18 7.73 -20.31
C HIS A 230 -3.95 6.21 -20.42
N ALA A 231 -3.36 5.75 -21.54
CA ALA A 231 -3.23 4.35 -21.92
C ALA A 231 -1.86 4.06 -22.55
N TYR A 232 -0.80 4.67 -22.03
CA TYR A 232 0.56 4.53 -22.55
C TYR A 232 0.97 3.08 -22.81
N GLY A 233 0.83 2.20 -21.80
CA GLY A 233 1.29 0.81 -21.94
C GLY A 233 0.52 0.02 -23.00
N PHE A 234 -0.77 0.32 -23.20
CA PHE A 234 -1.56 -0.31 -24.26
C PHE A 234 -1.18 0.23 -25.65
N HIS A 235 -0.89 1.52 -25.76
CA HIS A 235 -0.40 2.11 -27.01
C HIS A 235 0.95 1.48 -27.42
N VAL A 236 1.90 1.37 -26.48
CA VAL A 236 3.20 0.73 -26.74
C VAL A 236 3.02 -0.74 -27.15
N LEU A 237 2.13 -1.49 -26.48
CA LEU A 237 1.87 -2.89 -26.85
C LEU A 237 1.25 -3.02 -28.25
N ALA A 238 0.34 -2.12 -28.62
CA ALA A 238 -0.27 -2.08 -29.94
C ALA A 238 0.76 -1.75 -31.04
N SER A 239 1.64 -0.77 -30.82
CA SER A 239 2.72 -0.42 -31.75
C SER A 239 3.72 -1.57 -31.93
N VAL A 240 4.06 -2.28 -30.85
CA VAL A 240 4.90 -3.49 -30.92
C VAL A 240 4.23 -4.60 -31.74
N LEU A 241 2.93 -4.82 -31.55
CA LEU A 241 2.17 -5.81 -32.32
C LEU A 241 2.04 -5.44 -33.81
N GLN A 242 2.00 -4.15 -34.11
CA GLN A 242 1.94 -3.61 -35.48
C GLN A 242 3.31 -3.60 -36.17
N GLY A 243 4.40 -3.85 -35.43
CA GLY A 243 5.76 -3.82 -35.96
C GLY A 243 6.32 -2.42 -36.18
N ASP A 244 5.66 -1.40 -35.62
CA ASP A 244 6.12 -0.02 -35.70
C ASP A 244 7.32 0.22 -34.78
N ASP A 245 8.21 1.12 -35.19
CA ASP A 245 9.38 1.49 -34.40
C ASP A 245 8.96 2.37 -33.21
N TRP A 246 8.58 1.73 -32.11
CA TRP A 246 8.20 2.36 -30.85
C TRP A 246 9.38 3.05 -30.13
N THR A 247 10.60 2.92 -30.66
CA THR A 247 11.83 3.37 -29.99
C THR A 247 12.11 4.86 -30.13
N THR A 248 11.44 5.56 -31.04
CA THR A 248 11.55 7.02 -31.22
C THR A 248 10.46 7.75 -30.45
N SER A 249 10.38 7.56 -29.13
CA SER A 249 9.56 8.43 -28.29
C SER A 249 10.28 9.78 -28.13
N PRO A 250 9.66 10.92 -28.49
CA PRO A 250 10.25 12.25 -28.30
C PRO A 250 10.57 12.56 -26.83
N ARG A 251 9.90 11.87 -25.89
CA ARG A 251 10.13 12.08 -24.46
C ARG A 251 11.32 11.28 -23.93
N PHE A 252 11.61 10.10 -24.47
CA PHE A 252 12.77 9.28 -24.07
C PHE A 252 13.82 9.17 -25.20
N PRO A 253 14.41 10.28 -25.68
CA PRO A 253 15.38 10.19 -26.75
C PRO A 253 16.69 9.57 -26.28
N ARG A 254 17.26 8.71 -27.10
CA ARG A 254 18.57 8.10 -26.86
C ARG A 254 19.72 9.01 -27.28
N ILE A 255 19.41 10.00 -28.11
CA ILE A 255 20.36 10.91 -28.74
C ILE A 255 19.81 12.32 -28.56
N THR A 256 20.65 13.21 -28.06
CA THR A 256 20.30 14.60 -27.76
C THR A 256 21.41 15.53 -28.22
N MET A 257 21.10 16.81 -28.33
CA MET A 257 22.06 17.85 -28.68
C MET A 257 22.39 18.70 -27.45
N CYS A 258 23.65 19.13 -27.36
CA CYS A 258 24.17 19.98 -26.29
C CYS A 258 24.94 21.17 -26.85
N ASP A 259 24.68 22.35 -26.29
CA ASP A 259 25.37 23.59 -26.64
C ASP A 259 26.42 23.98 -25.59
N LEU A 260 27.69 23.83 -25.96
CA LEU A 260 28.85 24.22 -25.19
C LEU A 260 29.32 25.63 -25.57
N LYS A 261 29.60 26.48 -24.57
CA LYS A 261 30.17 27.83 -24.78
C LYS A 261 31.52 27.90 -24.07
N VAL A 262 32.61 27.89 -24.84
CA VAL A 262 33.99 27.98 -24.32
C VAL A 262 34.47 29.42 -24.45
N ARG A 263 34.95 29.99 -23.34
CA ARG A 263 35.53 31.34 -23.34
C ARG A 263 37.03 31.24 -23.61
N ARG A 264 37.51 31.90 -24.67
CA ARG A 264 38.92 32.18 -24.91
C ARG A 264 39.15 33.69 -24.83
N LEU A 265 40.39 34.14 -24.67
CA LEU A 265 40.73 35.57 -24.60
C LEU A 265 40.08 36.32 -25.78
N GLY A 266 39.18 37.26 -25.47
CA GLY A 266 38.50 38.12 -26.44
C GLY A 266 37.35 37.50 -27.24
N ASN A 267 37.04 36.19 -27.13
CA ASN A 267 35.95 35.58 -27.90
C ASN A 267 35.28 34.37 -27.22
N VAL A 268 33.96 34.22 -27.41
CA VAL A 268 33.18 33.06 -26.94
C VAL A 268 32.93 32.13 -28.13
N GLN A 269 33.57 30.97 -28.11
CA GLN A 269 33.37 29.93 -29.11
C GLN A 269 32.18 29.06 -28.71
N ARG A 270 31.23 28.86 -29.64
CA ARG A 270 30.06 28.00 -29.44
C ARG A 270 30.26 26.69 -30.19
N TYR A 271 30.06 25.58 -29.49
CA TYR A 271 30.06 24.24 -30.07
C TYR A 271 28.71 23.60 -29.81
N THR A 272 28.13 22.96 -30.83
CA THR A 272 26.97 22.07 -30.66
C THR A 272 27.47 20.65 -30.88
N VAL A 273 27.34 19.81 -29.87
CA VAL A 273 27.79 18.42 -29.88
C VAL A 273 26.60 17.48 -29.73
N GLN A 274 26.68 16.33 -30.40
CA GLN A 274 25.70 15.27 -30.29
C GLN A 274 26.08 14.35 -29.14
N CYS A 275 25.13 14.02 -28.26
CA CYS A 275 25.38 13.18 -27.10
C CYS A 275 24.42 11.99 -27.06
N VAL A 276 24.94 10.81 -26.74
CA VAL A 276 24.18 9.60 -26.48
C VAL A 276 23.87 9.53 -24.98
N LEU A 277 22.62 9.20 -24.63
CA LEU A 277 22.15 9.05 -23.25
C LEU A 277 21.77 7.58 -22.98
N PRO A 278 22.73 6.70 -22.61
CA PRO A 278 22.45 5.31 -22.30
C PRO A 278 21.45 5.14 -21.14
N ILE A 279 21.43 6.09 -20.20
CA ILE A 279 20.51 6.08 -19.06
C ILE A 279 19.04 6.05 -19.47
N ASN A 280 18.70 6.68 -20.60
CA ASN A 280 17.31 6.77 -21.05
C ASN A 280 16.76 5.43 -21.52
N LEU A 281 17.62 4.55 -22.05
CA LEU A 281 17.25 3.18 -22.40
C LEU A 281 16.78 2.39 -21.18
N PHE A 282 17.43 2.57 -20.03
CA PHE A 282 17.02 1.93 -18.79
C PHE A 282 15.71 2.51 -18.26
N ASN A 283 15.59 3.85 -18.27
CA ASN A 283 14.40 4.54 -17.79
C ASN A 283 13.15 4.12 -18.58
N GLU A 284 13.25 4.07 -19.91
CA GLU A 284 12.18 3.60 -20.80
C GLU A 284 11.65 2.22 -20.35
N LYS A 285 12.54 1.27 -20.06
CA LYS A 285 12.16 -0.08 -19.63
C LYS A 285 11.63 -0.14 -18.21
N ILE A 286 12.24 0.59 -17.28
CA ILE A 286 11.79 0.66 -15.89
C ILE A 286 10.37 1.26 -15.83
N TYR A 287 10.13 2.38 -16.51
CA TYR A 287 8.83 3.05 -16.45
C TYR A 287 7.73 2.26 -17.16
N LEU A 288 8.04 1.55 -18.26
CA LEU A 288 7.10 0.61 -18.86
C LEU A 288 6.68 -0.50 -17.88
N PHE A 289 7.66 -1.10 -17.18
CA PHE A 289 7.38 -2.12 -16.18
C PHE A 289 6.58 -1.56 -15.00
N ILE A 290 6.95 -0.39 -14.47
CA ILE A 290 6.23 0.30 -13.39
C ILE A 290 4.78 0.56 -13.80
N TRP A 291 4.52 0.99 -15.03
CA TRP A 291 3.16 1.28 -15.50
C TRP A 291 2.25 0.04 -15.41
N PHE A 292 2.67 -1.10 -15.98
CA PHE A 292 1.91 -2.35 -15.88
C PHE A 292 1.76 -2.84 -14.44
N TRP A 293 2.82 -2.67 -13.64
CA TRP A 293 2.77 -3.00 -12.21
C TRP A 293 1.72 -2.15 -11.48
N MET A 294 1.65 -0.84 -11.74
CA MET A 294 0.66 0.05 -11.13
C MET A 294 -0.77 -0.36 -11.49
N ILE A 295 -1.03 -0.74 -12.75
CA ILE A 295 -2.35 -1.27 -13.16
C ILE A 295 -2.70 -2.54 -12.37
N PHE A 296 -1.76 -3.47 -12.22
CA PHE A 296 -1.96 -4.67 -11.40
C PHE A 296 -2.29 -4.32 -9.94
N VAL A 297 -1.55 -3.36 -9.35
CA VAL A 297 -1.81 -2.87 -7.98
C VAL A 297 -3.18 -2.20 -7.88
N VAL A 298 -3.60 -1.39 -8.86
CA VAL A 298 -4.95 -0.79 -8.91
C VAL A 298 -6.03 -1.88 -8.85
N ILE A 299 -5.92 -2.91 -9.70
CA ILE A 299 -6.91 -3.98 -9.76
C ILE A 299 -6.96 -4.75 -8.42
N ALA A 300 -5.81 -5.13 -7.87
CA ALA A 300 -5.73 -5.86 -6.62
C ALA A 300 -6.27 -5.05 -5.42
N THR A 301 -5.93 -3.75 -5.34
CA THR A 301 -6.39 -2.86 -4.27
C THR A 301 -7.87 -2.52 -4.39
N ALA A 302 -8.38 -2.29 -5.60
CA ALA A 302 -9.80 -2.08 -5.85
C ALA A 302 -10.63 -3.32 -5.51
N ALA A 303 -10.18 -4.52 -5.92
CA ALA A 303 -10.83 -5.78 -5.57
C ALA A 303 -10.84 -6.00 -4.05
N SER A 304 -9.71 -5.76 -3.37
CA SER A 304 -9.64 -5.83 -1.90
C SER A 304 -10.64 -4.85 -1.26
N LEU A 305 -10.60 -3.57 -1.63
CA LEU A 305 -11.51 -2.56 -1.09
C LEU A 305 -12.98 -2.96 -1.29
N LEU A 306 -13.36 -3.38 -2.50
CA LEU A 306 -14.71 -3.84 -2.80
C LEU A 306 -15.11 -5.03 -1.92
N THR A 307 -14.26 -6.05 -1.79
CA THR A 307 -14.57 -7.19 -0.93
C THR A 307 -14.78 -6.77 0.53
N TRP A 308 -13.97 -5.85 1.06
CA TRP A 308 -14.13 -5.35 2.43
C TRP A 308 -15.39 -4.51 2.60
N ILE A 309 -15.72 -3.65 1.63
CA ILE A 309 -16.97 -2.87 1.64
C ILE A 309 -18.18 -3.80 1.69
N LEU A 310 -18.25 -4.80 0.79
CA LEU A 310 -19.36 -5.76 0.76
C LEU A 310 -19.47 -6.54 2.08
N ARG A 311 -18.35 -7.02 2.61
CA ARG A 311 -18.27 -7.73 3.91
C ARG A 311 -18.79 -6.92 5.10
N ILE A 312 -18.62 -5.59 5.07
CA ILE A 312 -19.02 -4.69 6.16
C ILE A 312 -20.48 -4.26 6.03
N ILE A 313 -20.95 -4.02 4.80
CA ILE A 313 -22.35 -3.65 4.52
C ILE A 313 -23.29 -4.82 4.85
N PHE A 314 -22.96 -6.03 4.42
CA PHE A 314 -23.82 -7.19 4.59
C PHE A 314 -23.69 -7.81 5.99
N ARG A 315 -24.65 -7.49 6.86
CA ARG A 315 -24.76 -8.12 8.20
C ARG A 315 -24.84 -9.64 8.13
N VAL A 316 -25.50 -10.17 7.09
CA VAL A 316 -25.64 -11.61 6.84
C VAL A 316 -24.27 -12.28 6.66
N ASP A 317 -23.31 -11.61 6.01
CA ASP A 317 -21.97 -12.15 5.81
C ASP A 317 -21.21 -12.29 7.13
N ARG A 318 -21.31 -11.30 8.02
CA ARG A 318 -20.71 -11.34 9.37
C ARG A 318 -21.25 -12.52 10.18
N TYR A 319 -22.57 -12.66 10.21
CA TYR A 319 -23.24 -13.76 10.90
C TYR A 319 -22.85 -15.11 10.29
N ARG A 320 -22.88 -15.23 8.96
CA ARG A 320 -22.54 -16.48 8.25
C ARG A 320 -21.08 -16.90 8.51
N TYR A 321 -20.16 -15.94 8.53
CA TYR A 321 -18.75 -16.18 8.81
C TYR A 321 -18.55 -16.76 10.21
N VAL A 322 -19.08 -16.11 11.26
CA VAL A 322 -18.96 -16.60 12.65
C VAL A 322 -19.70 -17.91 12.85
N LYS A 323 -20.92 -18.04 12.29
CA LYS A 323 -21.72 -19.27 12.35
C LYS A 323 -20.98 -20.46 11.74
N LYS A 324 -20.26 -20.26 10.63
CA LYS A 324 -19.47 -21.32 9.99
C LYS A 324 -18.44 -21.89 10.96
N HIS A 325 -17.68 -21.04 11.65
CA HIS A 325 -16.68 -21.47 12.62
C HIS A 325 -17.29 -22.17 13.83
N LEU A 326 -18.38 -21.64 14.39
CA LEU A 326 -19.05 -22.28 15.54
C LEU A 326 -19.69 -23.64 15.19
N LYS A 327 -20.16 -23.81 13.94
CA LYS A 327 -20.64 -25.11 13.43
C LYS A 327 -19.52 -26.11 13.24
N LEU A 328 -18.36 -25.68 12.74
CA LEU A 328 -17.20 -26.55 12.54
C LEU A 328 -16.67 -27.13 13.86
N ALA A 329 -16.86 -26.40 14.97
CA ALA A 329 -16.49 -26.85 16.31
C ALA A 329 -17.63 -27.56 17.07
N ASP A 330 -18.75 -27.88 16.40
CA ASP A 330 -19.93 -28.54 16.96
C ASP A 330 -20.52 -27.83 18.21
N LYS A 331 -20.34 -26.50 18.31
CA LYS A 331 -20.87 -25.69 19.42
C LYS A 331 -22.32 -25.26 19.22
N ILE A 332 -22.86 -25.44 18.01
CA ILE A 332 -24.23 -25.08 17.62
C ILE A 332 -24.83 -26.26 16.86
N GLN A 333 -25.89 -26.85 17.42
CA GLN A 333 -26.61 -27.96 16.82
C GLN A 333 -28.07 -27.62 16.49
N LYS A 334 -28.69 -26.63 17.19
CA LYS A 334 -30.14 -26.43 17.15
C LYS A 334 -30.55 -25.04 16.64
N ASP A 335 -31.77 -24.92 16.12
CA ASP A 335 -32.26 -23.68 15.52
C ASP A 335 -32.45 -22.53 16.53
N TRP A 336 -32.72 -22.83 17.80
CA TRP A 336 -32.84 -21.82 18.86
C TRP A 336 -31.53 -21.09 19.16
N ASP A 337 -30.38 -21.71 18.84
CA ASP A 337 -29.06 -21.08 19.00
C ASP A 337 -28.90 -19.89 18.05
N ARG A 338 -29.71 -19.81 16.97
CA ARG A 338 -29.69 -18.70 16.02
C ARG A 338 -29.82 -17.34 16.70
N LYS A 339 -30.74 -17.20 17.66
CA LYS A 339 -30.98 -15.93 18.35
C LYS A 339 -29.79 -15.53 19.23
N TYR A 340 -29.17 -16.50 19.90
CA TYR A 340 -27.97 -16.29 20.72
C TYR A 340 -26.74 -15.93 19.86
N VAL A 341 -26.57 -16.58 18.71
CA VAL A 341 -25.47 -16.29 17.78
C VAL A 341 -25.63 -14.89 17.17
N VAL A 342 -26.86 -14.49 16.84
CA VAL A 342 -27.11 -13.11 16.37
C VAL A 342 -26.73 -12.10 17.45
N LYS A 343 -27.16 -12.29 18.71
CA LYS A 343 -26.76 -11.41 19.83
C LYS A 343 -25.24 -11.40 20.05
N PHE A 344 -24.58 -12.56 19.98
CA PHE A 344 -23.13 -12.64 20.08
C PHE A 344 -22.40 -11.87 18.97
N VAL A 345 -22.87 -11.97 17.73
CA VAL A 345 -22.27 -11.27 16.60
C VAL A 345 -22.54 -9.77 16.65
N ASP A 346 -23.80 -9.36 16.88
CA ASP A 346 -24.20 -7.96 16.78
C ASP A 346 -23.94 -7.15 18.05
N ASP A 347 -24.13 -7.71 19.25
CA ASP A 347 -23.99 -6.98 20.52
C ASP A 347 -22.60 -7.13 21.16
N TYR A 348 -22.04 -8.35 21.13
CA TYR A 348 -20.76 -8.67 21.77
C TYR A 348 -19.55 -8.47 20.85
N LEU A 349 -19.50 -9.12 19.69
CA LEU A 349 -18.36 -9.00 18.75
C LEU A 349 -18.37 -7.67 17.97
N ARG A 350 -19.56 -7.21 17.55
CA ARG A 350 -19.74 -6.02 16.72
C ARG A 350 -18.91 -6.07 15.42
N GLN A 351 -18.68 -4.93 14.78
CA GLN A 351 -17.87 -4.88 13.55
C GLN A 351 -16.39 -5.08 13.83
N ASP A 352 -15.85 -4.40 14.84
CA ASP A 352 -14.42 -4.43 15.15
C ASP A 352 -13.93 -5.85 15.53
N GLY A 353 -14.70 -6.58 16.34
CA GLY A 353 -14.36 -7.96 16.71
C GLY A 353 -14.36 -8.89 15.50
N VAL A 354 -15.35 -8.77 14.62
CA VAL A 354 -15.41 -9.56 13.38
C VAL A 354 -14.27 -9.21 12.42
N LEU A 355 -13.86 -7.93 12.34
CA LEU A 355 -12.68 -7.53 11.59
C LEU A 355 -11.42 -8.22 12.10
N ILE A 356 -11.16 -8.16 13.41
CA ILE A 356 -9.96 -8.77 14.01
C ILE A 356 -9.94 -10.28 13.75
N ILE A 357 -11.07 -10.98 13.94
CA ILE A 357 -11.19 -12.41 13.65
C ILE A 357 -10.86 -12.70 12.17
N ARG A 358 -11.33 -11.86 11.24
CA ARG A 358 -11.01 -12.00 9.81
C ARG A 358 -9.54 -11.73 9.52
N LEU A 359 -8.93 -10.72 10.13
CA LEU A 359 -7.49 -10.43 9.97
C LEU A 359 -6.62 -11.59 10.47
N ILE A 360 -6.98 -12.21 11.60
CA ILE A 360 -6.35 -13.44 12.07
C ILE A 360 -6.53 -14.53 11.00
N GLY A 361 -7.74 -14.71 10.46
CA GLY A 361 -8.01 -15.72 9.44
C GLY A 361 -7.27 -15.55 8.12
N HIS A 362 -6.98 -14.31 7.71
CA HIS A 362 -6.17 -14.03 6.51
C HIS A 362 -4.67 -14.31 6.72
N ASN A 363 -4.20 -14.34 7.97
CA ASN A 363 -2.79 -14.43 8.32
C ASN A 363 -2.39 -15.74 9.02
N THR A 364 -3.36 -16.57 9.35
CA THR A 364 -3.19 -17.87 10.02
C THR A 364 -3.97 -18.94 9.26
N ASN A 365 -4.56 -19.91 9.99
CA ASN A 365 -5.34 -21.01 9.43
C ASN A 365 -6.79 -20.96 9.92
N ALA A 366 -7.69 -21.57 9.14
CA ALA A 366 -9.11 -21.66 9.51
C ALA A 366 -9.35 -22.37 10.86
N LEU A 367 -8.48 -23.33 11.23
CA LEU A 367 -8.54 -24.03 12.52
C LEU A 367 -8.30 -23.09 13.70
N THR A 368 -7.25 -22.25 13.61
CA THR A 368 -6.92 -21.23 14.63
C THR A 368 -8.08 -20.28 14.87
N VAL A 369 -8.72 -19.81 13.79
CA VAL A 369 -9.90 -18.94 13.89
C VAL A 369 -11.06 -19.67 14.57
N THR A 370 -11.29 -20.94 14.24
CA THR A 370 -12.36 -21.74 14.82
C THR A 370 -12.21 -21.87 16.34
N GLU A 371 -11.03 -22.29 16.83
CA GLU A 371 -10.77 -22.41 18.27
C GLU A 371 -10.87 -21.06 18.98
N PHE A 372 -10.37 -19.99 18.35
CA PHE A 372 -10.46 -18.63 18.89
C PHE A 372 -11.90 -18.15 19.03
N VAL A 373 -12.73 -18.34 18.00
CA VAL A 373 -14.16 -17.99 18.03
C VAL A 373 -14.89 -18.81 19.09
N CYS A 374 -14.55 -20.09 19.27
CA CYS A 374 -15.12 -20.93 20.32
C CYS A 374 -14.76 -20.46 21.73
N SER A 375 -13.50 -20.09 21.96
CA SER A 375 -13.08 -19.53 23.26
C SER A 375 -13.84 -18.24 23.59
N LEU A 376 -14.01 -17.34 22.61
CA LEU A 376 -14.82 -16.12 22.78
C LEU A 376 -16.30 -16.40 23.04
N TRP A 377 -16.85 -17.45 22.44
CA TRP A 377 -18.23 -17.88 22.64
C TRP A 377 -18.48 -18.39 24.06
N GLU A 378 -17.56 -19.19 24.61
CA GLU A 378 -17.66 -19.64 26.01
C GLU A 378 -17.53 -18.47 27.00
N LEU A 379 -16.62 -17.53 26.75
CA LEU A 379 -16.51 -16.30 27.56
C LEU A 379 -17.80 -15.47 27.53
N TYR A 380 -18.45 -15.37 26.36
CA TYR A 380 -19.74 -14.70 26.22
C TYR A 380 -20.85 -15.42 27.00
N LYS A 381 -20.96 -16.75 26.89
CA LYS A 381 -21.94 -17.54 27.64
C LYS A 381 -21.75 -17.38 29.15
N ALA A 382 -20.52 -17.47 29.64
CA ALA A 382 -20.21 -17.28 31.05
C ALA A 382 -20.63 -15.89 31.56
N LYS A 383 -20.44 -14.85 30.73
CA LYS A 383 -20.89 -13.48 31.02
C LYS A 383 -22.42 -13.36 31.08
N CYS A 384 -23.14 -14.00 30.15
CA CYS A 384 -24.61 -14.03 30.18
C CYS A 384 -25.16 -14.69 31.44
N LEU A 385 -24.62 -15.87 31.80
CA LEU A 385 -25.01 -16.60 33.01
C LEU A 385 -24.73 -15.79 34.29
N ALA A 386 -23.61 -15.07 34.34
CA ALA A 386 -23.30 -14.20 35.47
C ALA A 386 -24.29 -13.02 35.59
N LEU A 387 -24.77 -12.51 34.45
CA LEU A 387 -25.74 -11.42 34.41
C LEU A 387 -27.12 -11.89 34.89
N GLU A 388 -27.56 -13.08 34.46
CA GLU A 388 -28.81 -13.71 34.89
C GLU A 388 -28.82 -13.92 36.41
N LYS A 389 -27.76 -14.51 36.98
CA LYS A 389 -27.62 -14.69 38.44
C LYS A 389 -27.62 -13.37 39.22
N THR A 390 -27.17 -12.28 38.61
CA THR A 390 -27.17 -10.96 39.25
C THR A 390 -28.57 -10.34 39.23
N ILE A 391 -29.36 -10.60 38.20
CA ILE A 391 -30.75 -10.15 38.07
C ILE A 391 -31.66 -10.94 39.03
N GLU A 392 -31.51 -12.27 39.09
CA GLU A 392 -32.25 -13.13 40.03
C GLU A 392 -32.01 -12.73 41.49
N LYS A 393 -30.79 -12.30 41.84
CA LYS A 393 -30.48 -11.77 43.18
C LYS A 393 -31.11 -10.41 43.48
N LYS A 394 -31.57 -9.68 42.45
CA LYS A 394 -32.03 -8.29 42.59
C LYS A 394 -33.56 -8.16 42.55
N ASP A 395 -34.26 -9.09 41.91
CA ASP A 395 -35.73 -9.18 41.87
C ASP A 395 -36.20 -10.64 42.01
N PRO A 396 -36.43 -11.13 43.24
CA PRO A 396 -36.91 -12.50 43.46
C PRO A 396 -38.39 -12.74 43.10
N GLU A 397 -39.17 -11.72 42.75
CA GLU A 397 -40.64 -11.81 42.55
C GLU A 397 -41.12 -11.62 41.09
N ALA A 398 -40.23 -11.59 40.09
CA ALA A 398 -40.61 -11.26 38.70
C ALA A 398 -40.88 -12.48 37.79
N LEU A 399 -41.37 -13.60 38.32
CA LEU A 399 -41.66 -14.81 37.54
C LEU A 399 -43.13 -15.20 37.56
#